data_AF-A0A0F9R126-F1
#
_entry.id   AF-A0A0F9R126-F1
#
_cell.length_a   1.000
_cell.length_b   1.000
_cell.length_c   1.000
_cell.angle_alpha   90.00
_cell.angle_beta   90.00
_cell.angle_gamma   90.00
#
_symmetry.space_group_name_H-M   'P 1'
#
loop_
_entity.id
_entity.type
_entity.pdbx_description
1 polymer ?
#
loop_
_entity_poly.entity_id
_entity_poly.type
_entity_poly.pdbx_seq_one_letter_code
_entity_poly.pdbx_strand_id
1 'polypeptide(L)'
;MFEEMPFILGFLIFSIIFSYLALKYVEPPFSGIVQVLAMGGIVIHELCHLVMCIITRSPIEKVTLIKKLDFDEENRFGYYGEVQTLANRISFLKAGLIGLAPLYISFWIFFFLLENVTTLQIPSIYFWL
;
A
#
# COMPACT_ATOMS: atom_id res chain seq x y z
N MET A 1 -5.76 -2.99 23.23
CA MET A 1 -5.25 -1.71 22.69
C MET A 1 -3.77 -1.43 23.01
N PHE A 2 -3.32 -1.20 24.25
CA PHE A 2 -1.89 -0.88 24.51
C PHE A 2 -0.93 -2.07 24.32
N GLU A 3 -1.37 -3.31 24.56
CA GLU A 3 -0.57 -4.52 24.31
C GLU A 3 -0.39 -4.83 22.82
N GLU A 4 -1.27 -4.29 21.97
CA GLU A 4 -1.20 -4.44 20.51
C GLU A 4 -0.29 -3.39 19.87
N MET A 5 -0.02 -2.27 20.55
CA MET A 5 0.85 -1.20 20.02
C MET A 5 2.29 -1.68 19.74
N PRO A 6 2.96 -2.46 20.62
CA PRO A 6 4.25 -3.07 20.32
C PRO A 6 4.20 -4.01 19.12
N PHE A 7 3.12 -4.79 18.98
CA PHE A 7 2.93 -5.70 17.86
C PHE A 7 2.78 -4.94 16.54
N ILE A 8 1.91 -3.92 16.51
CA ILE A 8 1.69 -3.04 15.35
C ILE A 8 2.99 -2.35 14.95
N LEU A 9 3.72 -1.78 15.91
CA LEU A 9 4.99 -1.10 15.66
C LEU A 9 6.07 -2.07 15.16
N GLY A 10 6.18 -3.25 15.78
CA GLY A 10 7.09 -4.30 15.34
C GLY A 10 6.78 -4.78 13.92
N PHE A 11 5.50 -5.01 13.61
CA PHE A 11 5.05 -5.39 12.28
C PHE A 11 5.35 -4.31 11.24
N LEU A 12 5.14 -3.03 11.56
CA LEU A 12 5.48 -1.91 10.67
C LEU A 12 6.97 -1.87 10.36
N ILE A 13 7.82 -1.92 11.39
CA ILE A 13 9.29 -1.90 11.23
C ILE A 13 9.75 -3.10 10.41
N PHE A 14 9.27 -4.30 10.74
CA PHE A 14 9.57 -5.52 10.00
C PHE A 14 9.15 -5.40 8.53
N SER A 15 7.95 -4.89 8.25
CA SER A 15 7.44 -4.72 6.90
C SER A 15 8.29 -3.76 6.07
N ILE A 16 8.75 -2.65 6.66
CA ILE A 16 9.64 -1.68 6.00
C ILE A 16 10.99 -2.33 5.67
N ILE A 17 11.62 -3.00 6.64
CA ILE A 17 12.92 -3.65 6.45
C ILE A 17 12.81 -4.77 5.43
N PHE A 18 11.82 -5.65 5.57
CA PHE A 18 11.60 -6.77 4.67
C PHE A 18 11.33 -6.30 3.24
N SER A 19 10.49 -5.28 3.05
CA SER A 19 10.21 -4.72 1.72
C SER A 19 11.47 -4.14 1.06
N TYR A 20 12.30 -3.43 1.84
CA TYR A 20 13.59 -2.93 1.34
C TYR A 20 14.52 -4.06 0.90
N LEU A 21 14.66 -5.10 1.72
CA LEU A 21 15.50 -6.25 1.40
C LEU A 21 14.96 -7.00 0.18
N ALA A 22 13.64 -7.21 0.11
CA ALA A 22 12.98 -7.89 -0.99
C ALA A 22 13.16 -7.16 -2.32
N LEU A 23 13.01 -5.82 -2.33
CA LEU A 23 13.18 -5.03 -3.54
C LEU A 23 14.64 -4.92 -3.99
N LYS A 24 15.59 -4.97 -3.04
CA LYS A 24 17.01 -4.73 -3.35
C LYS A 24 17.80 -6.00 -3.68
N TYR A 25 17.49 -7.13 -3.04
CA TYR A 25 18.35 -8.32 -3.08
C TYR A 25 17.68 -9.56 -3.68
N VAL A 26 16.38 -9.52 -4.01
CA VAL A 26 15.73 -10.66 -4.65
C VAL A 26 16.10 -10.67 -6.13
N GLU A 27 16.76 -11.74 -6.56
CA GLU A 27 17.16 -11.99 -7.94
C GLU A 27 16.04 -12.65 -8.78
N PRO A 28 16.17 -12.68 -10.12
CA PRO A 28 15.26 -13.43 -10.97
C PRO A 28 15.21 -14.93 -10.61
N PRO A 29 14.06 -15.61 -10.72
CA PRO A 29 12.80 -15.15 -11.30
C PRO A 29 11.88 -14.41 -10.31
N PHE A 30 12.19 -14.43 -9.01
CA PHE A 30 11.32 -13.90 -7.97
C PHE A 30 11.24 -12.37 -7.98
N SER A 31 12.27 -11.70 -8.49
CA SER A 31 12.28 -10.23 -8.67
C SER A 31 11.08 -9.72 -9.49
N GLY A 32 10.67 -10.47 -10.52
CA GLY A 32 9.51 -10.13 -11.34
C GLY A 32 8.20 -10.19 -10.55
N ILE A 33 8.05 -11.20 -9.67
CA ILE A 33 6.87 -11.33 -8.81
C ILE A 33 6.80 -10.17 -7.82
N VAL A 34 7.93 -9.83 -7.19
CA VAL A 34 8.02 -8.69 -6.27
C VAL A 34 7.67 -7.38 -6.98
N GLN A 35 8.13 -7.18 -8.21
CA GLN A 35 7.79 -6.00 -9.01
C GLN A 35 6.29 -5.91 -9.32
N VAL A 36 5.66 -7.02 -9.73
CA VAL A 36 4.21 -7.04 -9.99
C VAL A 36 3.42 -6.73 -8.72
N LEU A 37 3.82 -7.29 -7.57
CA LEU A 37 3.20 -6.97 -6.29
C LEU A 37 3.39 -5.50 -5.90
N ALA A 38 4.58 -4.94 -6.11
CA ALA A 38 4.85 -3.53 -5.87
C ALA A 38 4.00 -2.61 -6.76
N MET A 39 3.83 -2.96 -8.05
CA MET A 39 2.91 -2.25 -8.95
C MET A 39 1.46 -2.31 -8.46
N GLY A 40 1.00 -3.48 -8.01
CA GLY A 40 -0.32 -3.61 -7.38
C GLY A 40 -0.46 -2.74 -6.14
N GLY A 41 0.58 -2.68 -5.30
CA GLY A 41 0.66 -1.80 -4.14
C GLY A 41 0.52 -0.32 -4.50
N ILE A 42 1.19 0.15 -5.56
CA ILE A 42 1.08 1.52 -6.07
C ILE A 42 -0.34 1.83 -6.53
N VAL A 43 -0.98 0.91 -7.26
CA VAL A 43 -2.38 1.10 -7.69
C VAL A 43 -3.30 1.27 -6.48
N ILE A 44 -3.18 0.39 -5.49
CA ILE A 44 -3.98 0.46 -4.27
C ILE A 44 -3.70 1.76 -3.52
N HIS A 45 -2.44 2.19 -3.43
CA HIS A 45 -2.02 3.43 -2.81
C HIS A 45 -2.73 4.65 -3.44
N GLU A 46 -2.68 4.78 -4.76
CA GLU A 46 -3.35 5.89 -5.46
C GLU A 46 -4.88 5.80 -5.36
N LEU A 47 -5.45 4.59 -5.38
CA LEU A 47 -6.89 4.41 -5.16
C LEU A 47 -7.31 4.89 -3.78
N CYS A 48 -6.46 4.74 -2.75
CA CYS A 48 -6.76 5.27 -1.41
C CYS A 48 -6.83 6.80 -1.43
N HIS A 49 -5.90 7.47 -2.09
CA HIS A 49 -5.96 8.93 -2.30
C HIS A 49 -7.24 9.32 -3.05
N LEU A 50 -7.56 8.62 -4.13
CA LEU A 50 -8.76 8.88 -4.94
C LEU A 50 -10.05 8.73 -4.13
N VAL A 51 -10.19 7.63 -3.38
CA VAL A 51 -11.35 7.38 -2.51
C VAL A 51 -11.49 8.48 -1.48
N MET A 52 -10.38 8.89 -0.85
CA MET A 52 -10.43 9.97 0.14
C MET A 52 -10.78 11.33 -0.49
N CYS A 53 -10.32 11.61 -1.71
CA CYS A 53 -10.74 12.78 -2.46
C CYS A 53 -12.25 12.79 -2.71
N ILE A 54 -12.84 11.64 -3.07
CA ILE A 54 -14.29 11.49 -3.27
C ILE A 54 -15.05 11.73 -1.96
N ILE A 55 -14.63 11.10 -0.86
CA ILE A 55 -15.25 11.24 0.46
C ILE A 55 -15.20 12.70 0.95
N THR A 56 -14.05 13.35 0.80
CA THR A 56 -13.86 14.74 1.23
C THR A 56 -14.41 15.77 0.24
N ARG A 57 -14.99 15.32 -0.88
CA ARG A 57 -15.44 16.13 -2.02
C ARG A 57 -14.36 17.13 -2.46
N SER A 58 -13.12 16.66 -2.50
CA SER A 58 -11.97 17.46 -2.90
C SER A 58 -11.84 17.45 -4.42
N PRO A 59 -11.55 18.60 -5.05
CA PRO A 59 -11.45 18.69 -6.50
C PRO A 59 -10.21 17.97 -7.00
N ILE A 60 -10.41 16.99 -7.88
CA ILE A 60 -9.37 16.18 -8.50
C ILE A 60 -9.01 16.82 -9.84
N GLU A 61 -7.72 17.11 -10.03
CA GLU A 61 -7.20 17.69 -11.26
C GLU A 61 -6.71 16.60 -12.23
N LYS A 62 -6.03 15.59 -11.68
CA LYS A 62 -5.42 14.53 -12.47
C LYS A 62 -5.34 13.24 -11.67
N VAL A 63 -5.57 12.11 -12.34
CA VAL A 63 -5.39 10.77 -11.78
C VAL A 63 -4.52 9.96 -12.74
N THR A 64 -3.41 9.44 -12.24
CA THR A 64 -2.52 8.52 -12.96
C THR A 64 -2.25 7.34 -12.04
N LEU A 65 -2.83 6.18 -12.32
CA LEU A 65 -2.68 5.03 -11.42
C LEU A 65 -1.34 4.32 -11.57
N ILE A 66 -0.83 4.25 -12.81
CA ILE A 66 0.48 3.69 -13.12
C ILE A 66 1.10 4.51 -14.24
N LYS A 67 2.33 4.95 -14.03
CA LYS A 67 3.20 5.49 -15.05
C LYS A 67 4.58 4.87 -14.89
N LYS A 68 5.12 4.43 -16.01
CA LYS A 68 6.48 3.89 -16.09
C LYS A 68 7.48 5.05 -16.06
N LEU A 69 8.48 4.95 -15.20
CA LEU A 69 9.69 5.75 -15.24
C LEU A 69 10.71 4.97 -16.06
N ASP A 70 11.04 5.50 -17.23
CA ASP A 70 12.21 5.04 -17.97
C ASP A 70 13.43 5.74 -17.36
N PHE A 71 14.25 4.98 -16.63
CA PHE A 71 15.57 5.41 -16.21
C PHE A 71 16.59 4.99 -17.27
N ASP A 72 17.46 5.92 -17.69
CA ASP A 72 18.50 5.71 -18.70
C ASP A 72 19.62 4.73 -18.24
N GLU A 73 19.64 4.37 -16.94
CA GLU A 73 20.60 3.42 -16.38
C GLU A 73 19.98 2.02 -16.23
N GLU A 74 20.70 1.04 -16.81
CA GLU A 74 20.44 -0.39 -16.88
C GLU A 74 19.43 -0.96 -15.86
N ASN A 75 18.33 -1.52 -16.39
CA ASN A 75 17.40 -2.45 -15.72
C ASN A 75 16.61 -1.93 -14.50
N ARG A 76 16.54 -0.63 -14.25
CA ARG A 76 15.67 -0.09 -13.19
C ARG A 76 14.37 0.46 -13.78
N PHE A 77 13.36 -0.40 -13.88
CA PHE A 77 11.99 0.05 -14.15
C PHE A 77 11.36 0.55 -12.85
N GLY A 78 11.10 1.86 -12.79
CA GLY A 78 10.30 2.45 -11.71
C GLY A 78 8.85 2.58 -12.16
N TYR A 79 7.91 2.34 -11.26
CA TYR A 79 6.51 2.67 -11.47
C TYR A 79 6.11 3.69 -10.42
N TYR A 80 5.30 4.67 -10.82
CA TYR A 80 4.70 5.61 -9.88
C TYR A 80 3.26 5.89 -10.29
N GLY A 81 2.48 6.33 -9.32
CA GLY A 81 1.14 6.85 -9.52
C GLY A 81 1.05 8.28 -8.99
N GLU A 82 -0.03 8.96 -9.32
CA GLU A 82 -0.26 10.33 -8.90
C GLU A 82 -1.75 10.69 -8.94
N VAL A 83 -2.29 11.07 -7.78
CA VAL A 83 -3.58 11.77 -7.66
C VAL A 83 -3.34 13.23 -7.31
N GLN A 84 -3.45 14.13 -8.28
CA GLN A 84 -3.35 15.57 -8.07
C GLN A 84 -4.70 16.18 -7.75
N THR A 85 -4.70 17.11 -6.81
CA THR A 85 -5.87 17.85 -6.39
C THR A 85 -5.58 19.34 -6.45
N LEU A 86 -6.59 20.17 -6.72
CA LEU A 86 -6.42 21.62 -6.83
C LEU A 86 -6.08 22.23 -5.46
N ALA A 87 -4.79 22.39 -5.16
CA ALA A 87 -4.26 22.81 -3.86
C ALA A 87 -4.94 24.08 -3.30
N ASN A 88 -5.27 25.04 -4.18
CA ASN A 88 -5.93 26.30 -3.80
C ASN A 88 -7.39 26.15 -3.34
N ARG A 89 -7.98 24.95 -3.43
CA ARG A 89 -9.38 24.67 -3.09
C ARG A 89 -9.53 23.64 -1.96
N ILE A 90 -8.44 23.31 -1.26
CA ILE A 90 -8.43 22.23 -0.27
C ILE A 90 -7.97 22.81 1.06
N SER A 91 -8.73 22.54 2.12
CA SER A 91 -8.34 22.95 3.48
C SER A 91 -7.22 22.04 4.00
N PHE A 92 -6.43 22.55 4.95
CA PHE A 92 -5.35 21.79 5.59
C PHE A 92 -5.80 20.41 6.10
N LEU A 93 -6.97 20.35 6.74
CA LEU A 93 -7.51 19.07 7.24
C LEU A 93 -7.79 18.07 6.12
N LYS A 94 -8.36 18.52 5.00
CA LYS A 94 -8.62 17.65 3.84
C LYS A 94 -7.32 17.18 3.20
N ALA A 95 -6.32 18.07 3.09
CA ALA A 95 -5.00 17.70 2.60
C ALA A 95 -4.34 16.65 3.50
N GLY A 96 -4.44 16.79 4.82
CA GLY A 96 -3.97 15.79 5.78
C GLY A 96 -4.69 14.45 5.65
N LEU A 97 -6.03 14.45 5.54
CA LEU A 97 -6.82 13.23 5.35
C LEU A 97 -6.47 12.51 4.05
N ILE A 98 -6.33 13.25 2.94
CA ILE A 98 -5.94 12.68 1.65
C ILE A 98 -4.52 12.14 1.73
N GLY A 99 -3.56 12.89 2.26
CA GLY A 99 -2.15 12.46 2.36
C GLY A 99 -1.96 11.22 3.23
N LEU A 100 -2.77 11.07 4.29
CA LEU A 100 -2.74 9.91 5.18
C LEU A 100 -3.67 8.77 4.73
N ALA A 101 -4.44 8.96 3.65
CA ALA A 101 -5.43 7.99 3.20
C ALA A 101 -4.83 6.60 2.91
N PRO A 102 -3.68 6.45 2.24
CA PRO A 102 -3.10 5.13 1.97
C PRO A 102 -2.74 4.41 3.26
N LEU A 103 -2.19 5.11 4.26
CA LEU A 103 -1.87 4.51 5.56
C LEU A 103 -3.14 4.08 6.28
N TYR A 104 -4.13 4.97 6.38
CA TYR A 104 -5.35 4.69 7.11
C TYR A 104 -6.17 3.56 6.46
N ILE A 105 -6.44 3.66 5.15
CA ILE A 105 -7.27 2.70 4.42
C ILE A 105 -6.56 1.34 4.36
N SER A 106 -5.27 1.30 4.03
CA SER A 106 -4.53 0.03 3.95
C SER A 106 -4.41 -0.64 5.32
N PHE A 107 -4.30 0.14 6.40
CA PHE A 107 -4.30 -0.40 7.77
C PHE A 107 -5.61 -1.16 8.06
N TRP A 108 -6.77 -0.54 7.79
CA TRP A 108 -8.06 -1.21 8.01
C TRP A 108 -8.26 -2.43 7.11
N ILE A 109 -7.88 -2.34 5.83
CA ILE A 109 -7.95 -3.50 4.91
C ILE A 109 -7.07 -4.64 5.43
N PHE A 110 -5.86 -4.35 5.88
CA PHE A 110 -4.95 -5.37 6.40
C PHE A 110 -5.54 -6.08 7.63
N PHE A 111 -6.01 -5.32 8.63
CA PHE A 111 -6.59 -5.92 9.84
C PHE A 111 -7.89 -6.66 9.56
N PHE A 112 -8.72 -6.16 8.65
CA PHE A 112 -9.92 -6.86 8.19
C PHE A 112 -9.57 -8.19 7.52
N LEU A 113 -8.58 -8.21 6.62
CA LEU A 113 -8.12 -9.44 5.97
C LEU A 113 -7.48 -10.40 6.98
N LEU A 114 -6.67 -9.87 7.91
CA LEU A 114 -6.04 -10.65 8.97
C LEU A 114 -7.09 -11.32 9.85
N GLU A 115 -8.12 -10.58 10.26
CA GLU A 115 -9.25 -11.12 11.03
C GLU A 115 -9.95 -12.22 10.23
N ASN A 116 -10.28 -12.02 8.95
CA ASN A 116 -10.90 -13.08 8.15
C ASN A 116 -10.02 -14.34 8.05
N VAL A 117 -8.69 -14.19 7.90
CA VAL A 117 -7.76 -15.32 7.83
C VAL A 117 -7.62 -16.05 9.17
N THR A 118 -7.58 -15.33 10.30
CA THR A 118 -7.45 -15.95 11.63
C THR A 118 -8.77 -16.50 12.16
N THR A 119 -9.91 -15.94 11.72
CA THR A 119 -11.26 -16.39 12.10
C THR A 119 -11.74 -17.54 11.22
N LEU A 120 -11.17 -17.72 10.03
CA LEU A 120 -11.18 -18.98 9.32
C LEU A 120 -10.37 -19.99 10.13
N GLN A 121 -10.99 -20.57 11.15
CA GLN A 121 -10.57 -21.86 11.69
C GLN A 121 -10.55 -22.84 10.51
N ILE A 122 -9.38 -23.06 9.90
CA ILE A 122 -9.14 -24.25 9.13
C ILE A 122 -9.31 -25.36 10.17
N PRO A 123 -10.37 -26.19 10.14
CA PRO A 123 -10.45 -27.31 11.05
C PRO A 123 -9.18 -28.12 10.79
N SER A 124 -8.39 -28.29 11.84
CA SER A 124 -7.09 -28.95 11.90
C SER A 124 -7.16 -30.47 11.60
N ILE A 125 -8.09 -30.88 10.75
CA ILE A 125 -8.44 -32.27 10.44
C ILE A 125 -7.57 -32.85 9.32
N TYR A 126 -6.78 -32.06 8.58
CA TYR A 126 -5.97 -32.56 7.45
C TYR A 126 -4.44 -32.52 7.65
N PHE A 127 -3.94 -32.53 8.90
CA PHE A 127 -2.49 -32.68 9.15
C PHE A 127 -2.10 -34.06 9.72
N TRP A 128 -3.05 -35.00 9.83
CA TRP A 128 -2.81 -36.36 10.33
C TRP A 128 -3.40 -37.45 9.41
N LEU A 129 -3.18 -37.34 8.09
CA LEU A 129 -3.30 -38.49 7.20
C LEU A 129 -2.07 -38.62 6.29
#